data_AF-A0AAI8MF87-F1
#
_entry.id   AF-A0AAI8MF87-F1
#
_cell.length_a   1.000
_cell.length_b   1.000
_cell.length_c   1.000
_cell.angle_alpha   90.00
_cell.angle_beta   90.00
_cell.angle_gamma   90.00
#
_symmetry.space_group_name_H-M   'P 1'
#
loop_
_entity.id
_entity.type
_entity.pdbx_description
1 polymer ?
#
loop_
_entity_poly.entity_id
_entity_poly.type
_entity_poly.pdbx_seq_one_letter_code
_entity_poly.pdbx_strand_id
1 'polypeptide(L)'
;MPIRNYGISWDRKTAELVGLWGKRRGERAVYFGDQIGIYTLEKKGKVVYVGQTGTGKGASINKRLVYHVKKKGRKWDSFSWFGLRAARPTGSLIRTPRISMDTGAIIKDIETLLIALLEPPLNKRSGKYKHMLRYRQCVTVQE
;
A
#
# COMPACT_ATOMS: atom_id res chain seq x y z
N MET A 1 9.83 13.37 -1.33
CA MET A 1 9.55 11.97 -0.95
C MET A 1 8.37 11.44 -1.78
N PRO A 2 8.57 10.40 -2.61
CA PRO A 2 7.65 9.90 -3.63
C PRO A 2 6.49 9.09 -3.08
N ILE A 3 6.68 8.33 -2.01
CA ILE A 3 5.59 7.56 -1.40
C ILE A 3 4.71 8.56 -0.65
N ARG A 4 3.42 8.56 -0.98
CA ARG A 4 2.42 9.51 -0.47
C ARG A 4 1.53 8.87 0.58
N ASN A 5 1.26 7.58 0.43
CA ASN A 5 0.32 6.86 1.26
C ASN A 5 0.68 5.37 1.32
N TYR A 6 0.18 4.71 2.35
CA TYR A 6 0.44 3.30 2.54
C TYR A 6 -0.67 2.62 3.35
N GLY A 7 -0.78 1.31 3.19
CA GLY A 7 -1.59 0.42 4.01
C GLY A 7 -0.73 -0.77 4.46
N ILE A 8 -0.87 -1.16 5.72
CA ILE A 8 -0.10 -2.27 6.32
C ILE A 8 -1.05 -3.41 6.65
N SER A 9 -0.67 -4.63 6.25
CA SER A 9 -1.32 -5.90 6.55
C SER A 9 -2.84 -5.88 6.35
N TRP A 10 -3.27 -5.39 5.19
CA TRP A 10 -4.68 -5.46 4.80
C TRP A 10 -5.06 -6.92 4.54
N ASP A 11 -6.18 -7.34 5.10
CA ASP A 11 -6.68 -8.71 4.95
C ASP A 11 -7.19 -8.88 3.51
N ARG A 12 -6.64 -9.88 2.83
CA ARG A 12 -7.02 -10.19 1.45
C ARG A 12 -8.51 -10.52 1.28
N LYS A 13 -9.14 -11.12 2.29
CA LYS A 13 -10.53 -11.57 2.23
C LYS A 13 -11.51 -10.39 2.29
N THR A 14 -11.22 -9.39 3.11
CA THR A 14 -12.09 -8.21 3.29
C THR A 14 -11.77 -7.11 2.28
N ALA A 15 -10.59 -7.14 1.69
CA ALA A 15 -10.26 -6.37 0.50
C ALA A 15 -10.88 -7.08 -0.70
N GLU A 16 -12.09 -6.69 -1.10
CA GLU A 16 -12.57 -7.09 -2.42
C GLU A 16 -11.49 -6.72 -3.44
N LEU A 17 -10.90 -7.70 -4.12
CA LEU A 17 -9.73 -7.54 -4.99
C LEU A 17 -10.08 -6.83 -6.32
N VAL A 18 -11.13 -6.02 -6.30
CA VAL A 18 -11.59 -5.09 -7.33
C VAL A 18 -11.83 -3.68 -6.72
N GLY A 19 -11.83 -3.56 -5.39
CA GLY A 19 -12.19 -2.39 -4.60
C GLY A 19 -11.30 -2.25 -3.35
N LEU A 20 -9.99 -2.04 -3.50
CA LEU A 20 -9.10 -1.89 -2.34
C LEU A 20 -9.32 -0.53 -1.66
N TRP A 21 -10.30 -0.43 -0.77
CA TRP A 21 -10.66 0.81 -0.10
C TRP A 21 -9.91 1.05 1.20
N GLY A 22 -9.59 2.32 1.50
CA GLY A 22 -9.10 2.72 2.81
C GLY A 22 -9.72 4.03 3.29
N LYS A 23 -9.72 4.23 4.61
CA LYS A 23 -10.13 5.49 5.25
C LYS A 23 -9.05 6.04 6.18
N ARG A 24 -8.93 7.36 6.22
CA ARG A 24 -8.33 8.06 7.36
C ARG A 24 -9.42 8.27 8.43
N ARG A 25 -9.03 8.55 9.67
CA ARG A 25 -9.96 8.69 10.80
C ARG A 25 -11.08 9.71 10.45
N GLY A 26 -12.33 9.26 10.42
CA GLY A 26 -13.51 10.09 10.14
C GLY A 26 -13.80 10.39 8.66
N GLU A 27 -13.12 9.72 7.71
CA GLU A 27 -13.19 10.06 6.28
C GLU A 27 -13.90 9.01 5.41
N ARG A 28 -14.23 9.43 4.18
CA ARG A 28 -14.82 8.61 3.11
C ARG A 28 -13.86 7.51 2.66
N ALA A 29 -14.43 6.44 2.09
CA ALA A 29 -13.66 5.38 1.47
C ALA A 29 -12.92 5.92 0.22
N VAL A 30 -11.63 5.56 0.10
CA VAL A 30 -10.78 5.89 -1.05
C VAL A 30 -10.37 4.60 -1.75
N TYR A 31 -10.55 4.50 -3.07
CA TYR A 31 -10.11 3.33 -3.84
C TYR A 31 -8.61 3.41 -4.17
N PHE A 32 -7.82 2.50 -3.60
CA PHE A 32 -6.37 2.40 -3.78
C PHE A 32 -5.94 1.35 -4.80
N GLY A 33 -6.88 0.64 -5.43
CA GLY A 33 -6.52 -0.41 -6.38
C GLY A 33 -5.71 0.10 -7.58
N ASP A 34 -5.90 1.37 -7.93
CA ASP A 34 -5.15 2.09 -8.95
C ASP A 34 -3.78 2.60 -8.51
N GLN A 35 -3.30 2.29 -7.30
CA GLN A 35 -1.95 2.69 -6.91
C GLN A 35 -0.87 2.13 -7.85
N ILE A 36 0.19 2.91 -8.00
CA ILE A 36 1.51 2.45 -8.43
C ILE A 36 2.47 2.57 -7.24
N GLY A 37 3.54 1.77 -7.23
CA GLY A 37 4.49 1.65 -6.12
C GLY A 37 4.84 0.21 -5.78
N ILE A 38 5.12 -0.02 -4.50
CA ILE A 38 5.56 -1.32 -3.96
C ILE A 38 4.40 -1.98 -3.22
N TYR A 39 4.33 -3.31 -3.28
CA TYR A 39 3.43 -4.12 -2.48
C TYR A 39 4.13 -5.37 -1.94
N THR A 40 3.68 -5.85 -0.78
CA THR A 40 4.13 -7.11 -0.19
C THR A 40 2.96 -8.08 -0.10
N LEU A 41 3.25 -9.37 -0.17
CA LEU A 41 2.32 -10.41 0.27
C LEU A 41 2.86 -10.99 1.57
N GLU A 42 1.97 -11.22 2.51
CA GLU A 42 2.29 -11.68 3.85
C GLU A 42 1.56 -12.99 4.16
N LYS A 43 2.23 -13.83 4.95
CA LYS A 43 1.67 -15.07 5.48
C LYS A 43 1.98 -15.12 6.97
N LYS A 44 0.93 -15.18 7.81
CA LYS A 44 1.08 -15.21 9.29
C LYS A 44 2.00 -14.07 9.79
N GLY A 45 1.81 -12.87 9.27
CA GLY A 45 2.59 -11.67 9.64
C GLY A 45 4.02 -11.61 9.08
N LYS A 46 4.45 -12.57 8.26
CA LYS A 46 5.76 -12.55 7.61
C LYS A 46 5.64 -12.19 6.14
N VAL A 47 6.46 -11.26 5.66
CA VAL A 47 6.56 -10.96 4.22
C VAL A 47 7.11 -12.19 3.49
N VAL A 48 6.35 -12.69 2.52
CA VAL A 48 6.72 -13.86 1.68
C VAL A 48 6.97 -13.49 0.22
N TYR A 49 6.63 -12.27 -0.18
CA TYR A 49 6.84 -11.78 -1.54
C TYR A 49 6.86 -10.25 -1.53
N VAL A 50 7.75 -9.67 -2.34
CA VAL A 50 7.79 -8.23 -2.63
C VAL A 50 7.61 -8.04 -4.13
N GLY A 51 6.77 -7.09 -4.52
CA GLY A 51 6.55 -6.73 -5.92
C GLY A 51 6.37 -5.24 -6.12
N GLN A 52 6.44 -4.83 -7.38
CA GLN A 52 6.24 -3.45 -7.80
C GLN A 52 5.21 -3.33 -8.91
N THR A 53 4.69 -2.12 -9.10
CA THR A 53 3.82 -1.72 -10.20
C THR A 53 4.12 -0.26 -10.58
N GLY A 54 4.14 0.07 -11.87
CA GLY A 54 4.32 1.47 -12.30
C GLY A 54 5.04 1.72 -13.62
N THR A 55 5.51 0.70 -14.34
CA THR A 55 6.35 0.89 -15.54
C THR A 55 5.59 0.87 -16.88
N GLY A 56 4.26 0.74 -16.90
CA GLY A 56 3.50 0.61 -18.15
C GLY A 56 2.02 1.03 -18.08
N LYS A 57 1.40 1.13 -19.25
CA LYS A 57 -0.03 1.49 -19.39
C LYS A 57 -0.90 0.47 -18.65
N GLY A 58 -1.77 0.97 -17.77
CA GLY A 58 -2.68 0.13 -16.99
C GLY A 58 -2.03 -0.61 -15.81
N ALA A 59 -0.81 -0.23 -15.40
CA ALA A 59 -0.18 -0.72 -14.17
C ALA A 59 -1.01 -0.31 -12.94
N SER A 60 -1.40 -1.29 -12.13
CA SER A 60 -2.10 -1.06 -10.86
C SER A 60 -1.79 -2.18 -9.86
N ILE A 61 -1.74 -1.84 -8.56
CA ILE A 61 -1.55 -2.82 -7.49
C ILE A 61 -2.67 -3.87 -7.55
N ASN A 62 -3.90 -3.45 -7.83
CA ASN A 62 -5.03 -4.37 -7.86
C ASN A 62 -4.86 -5.50 -8.88
N LYS A 63 -4.44 -5.19 -10.10
CA LYS A 63 -4.20 -6.21 -11.14
C LYS A 63 -3.14 -7.22 -10.71
N ARG A 64 -2.09 -6.76 -10.02
CA ARG A 64 -1.03 -7.63 -9.50
C ARG A 64 -1.53 -8.54 -8.38
N LEU A 65 -2.34 -8.02 -7.47
CA LEU A 65 -2.94 -8.81 -6.39
C LEU A 65 -3.92 -9.85 -6.93
N VAL A 66 -4.81 -9.49 -7.87
CA VAL A 66 -5.71 -10.43 -8.55
C VAL A 66 -4.92 -11.56 -9.21
N TYR A 67 -3.84 -11.24 -9.92
CA TYR A 67 -2.97 -12.25 -10.53
C TYR A 67 -2.38 -13.21 -9.48
N HIS A 68 -1.88 -12.68 -8.37
CA HIS A 68 -1.31 -13.49 -7.29
C HIS A 68 -2.35 -14.33 -6.56
N VAL A 69 -3.60 -13.89 -6.46
CA VAL A 69 -4.68 -14.75 -5.94
C VAL A 69 -4.93 -15.92 -6.88
N LYS A 70 -5.04 -15.67 -8.18
CA LYS A 70 -5.27 -16.73 -9.18
C LYS A 70 -4.14 -17.75 -9.23
N LYS A 71 -2.87 -17.32 -9.09
CA LYS A 71 -1.70 -18.22 -9.23
C LYS A 71 -1.16 -18.77 -7.90
N LYS A 72 -1.33 -18.05 -6.79
CA LYS A 72 -0.64 -18.32 -5.51
C LYS A 72 -1.55 -18.09 -4.29
N GLY A 73 -2.87 -18.07 -4.46
CA GLY A 73 -3.81 -17.63 -3.42
C GLY A 73 -3.67 -18.30 -2.06
N ARG A 74 -3.34 -19.59 -1.94
CA ARG A 74 -3.18 -20.23 -0.61
C ARG A 74 -1.87 -19.86 0.11
N LYS A 75 -0.92 -19.21 -0.56
CA LYS A 75 0.44 -18.92 -0.05
C LYS A 75 0.55 -17.63 0.76
N TRP A 76 -0.51 -16.83 0.86
CA TRP A 76 -0.55 -15.55 1.57
C TRP A 76 -1.97 -15.21 2.03
N ASP A 77 -2.10 -14.42 3.10
CA ASP A 77 -3.39 -14.05 3.72
C ASP A 77 -3.58 -12.54 3.87
N SER A 78 -2.51 -11.76 3.84
CA SER A 78 -2.52 -10.31 3.97
C SER A 78 -1.54 -9.66 3.01
N PHE A 79 -1.66 -8.35 2.82
CA PHE A 79 -0.76 -7.60 1.96
C PHE A 79 -0.57 -6.18 2.48
N SER A 80 0.62 -5.63 2.29
CA SER A 80 0.90 -4.21 2.49
C SER A 80 1.18 -3.54 1.16
N TRP A 81 0.98 -2.23 1.09
CA TRP A 81 1.21 -1.44 -0.11
C TRP A 81 1.71 -0.03 0.22
N PHE A 82 2.57 0.48 -0.66
CA PHE A 82 3.19 1.80 -0.55
C PHE A 82 3.06 2.52 -1.88
N GLY A 83 2.25 3.58 -1.88
CA GLY A 83 1.72 4.21 -3.07
C GLY A 83 2.34 5.56 -3.42
N LEU A 84 2.57 5.81 -4.71
CA LEU A 84 3.09 7.10 -5.22
C LEU A 84 1.99 8.09 -5.61
N ARG A 85 0.80 7.59 -5.98
CA ARG A 85 -0.37 8.44 -6.26
C ARG A 85 -0.93 8.99 -4.94
N ALA A 86 -1.05 10.30 -4.82
CA ALA A 86 -1.75 10.89 -3.67
C ALA A 86 -3.26 10.65 -3.76
N ALA A 87 -3.91 10.50 -2.61
CA ALA A 87 -5.36 10.47 -2.50
C ALA A 87 -5.93 11.90 -2.45
N ARG A 88 -7.02 12.14 -3.17
CA ARG A 88 -7.81 13.37 -3.09
C ARG A 88 -8.84 13.26 -1.98
N PRO A 89 -9.28 14.39 -1.39
CA PRO A 89 -10.42 14.42 -0.46
C PRO A 89 -11.70 13.80 -1.04
N THR A 90 -11.85 13.81 -2.37
CA THR A 90 -12.99 13.22 -3.07
C THR A 90 -12.99 11.69 -3.13
N GLY A 91 -11.94 11.02 -2.66
CA GLY A 91 -11.83 9.56 -2.69
C GLY A 91 -11.15 8.98 -3.94
N SER A 92 -10.59 9.84 -4.81
CA SER A 92 -9.88 9.43 -6.03
C SER A 92 -8.36 9.57 -5.91
N LEU A 93 -7.60 8.88 -6.76
CA LEU A 93 -6.14 9.01 -6.82
C LEU A 93 -5.68 9.99 -7.92
N ILE A 94 -4.56 10.68 -7.68
CA ILE A 94 -3.88 11.47 -8.72
C ILE A 94 -3.21 10.51 -9.72
N ARG A 95 -3.65 10.52 -11.00
CA ARG A 95 -3.23 9.55 -12.02
C ARG A 95 -1.74 9.59 -12.34
N THR A 96 -1.18 10.80 -12.43
CA THR A 96 0.22 11.04 -12.84
C THR A 96 0.94 11.77 -11.71
N PRO A 97 1.69 11.07 -10.85
CA PRO A 97 2.48 11.74 -9.83
C PRO A 97 3.64 12.47 -10.51
N ARG A 98 3.77 13.78 -10.26
CA ARG A 98 5.03 14.49 -10.55
C ARG A 98 6.00 14.18 -9.42
N ILE A 99 7.08 13.48 -9.73
CA ILE A 99 8.08 13.06 -8.75
C ILE A 99 9.38 13.80 -9.07
N SER A 100 9.79 14.66 -8.14
CA SER A 100 11.14 15.20 -8.07
C SER A 100 11.73 14.73 -6.75
N MET A 101 12.96 14.21 -6.80
CA MET A 101 13.61 13.58 -5.67
C MET A 101 15.09 13.90 -5.64
N ASP A 102 15.56 14.39 -4.49
CA ASP A 102 16.96 14.33 -4.11
C ASP A 102 17.30 12.97 -3.48
N THR A 103 18.59 12.68 -3.36
CA THR A 103 19.13 11.44 -2.78
C THR A 103 18.63 11.20 -1.35
N GLY A 104 18.51 12.25 -0.53
CA GLY A 104 18.03 12.15 0.84
C GLY A 104 16.56 11.72 0.92
N ALA A 105 15.73 12.21 -0.01
CA ALA A 105 14.34 11.79 -0.13
C ALA A 105 14.19 10.31 -0.54
N ILE A 106 15.11 9.78 -1.36
CA ILE A 106 15.15 8.34 -1.71
C ILE A 106 15.47 7.51 -0.46
N ILE A 107 16.58 7.84 0.21
CA ILE A 107 17.10 7.09 1.37
C ILE A 107 16.03 7.01 2.46
N LYS A 108 15.38 8.15 2.74
CA LYS A 108 14.35 8.23 3.78
C LYS A 108 13.10 7.41 3.47
N ASP A 109 12.68 7.33 2.20
CA ASP A 109 11.54 6.51 1.80
C ASP A 109 11.87 5.01 1.86
N ILE A 110 13.10 4.62 1.48
CA ILE A 110 13.57 3.24 1.61
C ILE A 110 13.63 2.83 3.09
N GLU A 111 14.24 3.64 3.95
CA GLU A 111 14.30 3.39 5.39
C GLU A 111 12.87 3.23 5.97
N THR A 112 11.98 4.16 5.64
CA THR A 112 10.58 4.15 6.07
C THR A 112 9.89 2.85 5.67
N LEU A 113 10.06 2.41 4.43
CA LEU A 113 9.48 1.17 3.94
C LEU A 113 10.04 -0.05 4.68
N LEU A 114 11.37 -0.11 4.90
CA LEU A 114 12.01 -1.21 5.62
C LEU A 114 11.55 -1.28 7.08
N ILE A 115 11.49 -0.15 7.78
CA ILE A 115 10.99 -0.10 9.17
C ILE A 115 9.52 -0.53 9.22
N ALA A 116 8.69 -0.06 8.28
CA ALA A 116 7.27 -0.38 8.26
C ALA A 116 6.98 -1.87 7.96
N LEU A 117 7.84 -2.54 7.20
CA LEU A 117 7.66 -3.95 6.83
C LEU A 117 8.33 -4.93 7.78
N LEU A 118 9.49 -4.57 8.34
CA LEU A 118 10.30 -5.46 9.17
C LEU A 118 10.05 -5.27 10.66
N GLU A 119 9.43 -4.16 11.05
CA GLU A 119 9.21 -3.73 12.44
C GLU A 119 10.39 -4.04 13.37
N PRO A 120 11.62 -3.57 13.06
CA PRO A 120 12.80 -3.98 13.82
C PRO A 120 12.70 -3.49 15.27
N PRO A 121 13.04 -4.33 16.28
CA PRO A 121 12.75 -4.05 17.69
C PRO A 121 13.47 -2.80 18.23
N LEU A 122 14.59 -2.41 17.63
CA LEU A 122 15.38 -1.24 18.05
C LEU A 122 14.90 0.08 17.40
N ASN A 123 14.03 0.01 16.39
CA ASN A 123 13.50 1.21 15.74
C ASN A 123 12.36 1.81 16.57
N LYS A 124 12.72 2.77 17.44
CA LYS A 124 11.77 3.51 18.30
C LYS A 124 10.71 4.33 17.55
N ARG A 125 10.88 4.53 16.24
CA ARG A 125 9.97 5.27 15.36
C ARG A 125 9.02 4.34 14.63
N SER A 126 8.11 3.69 15.36
CA SER A 126 7.00 2.98 14.74
C SER A 126 5.92 3.99 14.28
N GLY A 127 5.96 4.37 13.00
CA GLY A 127 4.74 4.81 12.31
C GLY A 127 4.39 6.30 12.24
N LYS A 128 5.27 7.24 12.65
CA LYS A 128 5.05 8.69 12.39
C LYS A 128 5.87 9.20 11.20
N TYR A 129 5.58 8.70 10.01
CA TYR A 129 6.14 9.24 8.76
C TYR A 129 5.37 10.51 8.39
N LYS A 130 5.86 11.68 8.83
CA LYS A 130 5.17 12.98 8.68
C LYS A 130 4.68 13.29 7.26
N HIS A 131 5.31 12.72 6.23
CA HIS A 131 4.98 12.95 4.82
C HIS A 131 4.10 11.86 4.18
N MET A 132 3.92 10.70 4.83
CA MET A 132 3.12 9.58 4.31
C MET A 132 1.84 9.42 5.12
N LEU A 133 0.71 9.33 4.42
CA LEU A 133 -0.58 9.08 5.06
C LEU A 133 -0.86 7.57 5.16
N ARG A 134 -1.00 7.06 6.39
CA ARG A 134 -1.45 5.69 6.63
C ARG A 134 -2.96 5.59 6.44
N TYR A 135 -3.40 4.64 5.63
CA TYR A 135 -4.80 4.27 5.49
C TYR A 135 -5.06 2.94 6.18
N ARG A 136 -6.23 2.85 6.82
CA ARG A 136 -6.75 1.58 7.32
C ARG A 136 -7.73 1.02 6.31
N GLN A 137 -7.68 -0.29 6.14
CA GLN A 137 -8.61 -1.01 5.28
C GLN A 137 -10.05 -0.71 5.69
N CYS A 138 -10.91 -0.50 4.69
CA CYS A 138 -12.35 -0.49 4.94
C CYS A 138 -12.83 -1.94 5.04
N VAL A 139 -13.36 -2.33 6.21
CA VAL A 139 -14.04 -3.61 6.37
C VAL A 139 -15.51 -3.34 6.11
N THR A 140 -15.98 -3.67 4.91
CA THR A 140 -17.42 -3.74 4.67
C THR A 140 -17.88 -5.03 5.34
N VAL A 141 -18.54 -4.91 6.50
CA VAL A 141 -19.22 -6.07 7.09
C VAL A 141 -20.39 -6.35 6.15
N GLN A 142 -20.36 -7.49 5.46
CA GLN A 142 -21.58 -8.07 4.91
C GLN A 142 -22.35 -8.59 6.12
N GLU A 143 -23.45 -7.92 6.46
CA GLU A 143 -24.48 -8.49 7.32
C GLU A 143 -25.10 -9.73 6.66
#